data_AF-A0A087URI3-F1
#
_entry.id   AF-A0A087URI3-F1
#
_cell.length_a   1.000
_cell.length_b   1.000
_cell.length_c   1.000
_cell.angle_alpha   90.00
_cell.angle_beta   90.00
_cell.angle_gamma   90.00
#
_symmetry.space_group_name_H-M   'P 1'
#
loop_
_entity.id
_entity.type
_entity.pdbx_description
1 polymer ?
#
loop_
_entity_poly.entity_id
_entity_poly.type
_entity_poly.pdbx_seq_one_letter_code
_entity_poly.pdbx_strand_id
1 'polypeptide(L)'
;MTDSRDEDGSLVVVVIDLNPSPQMIKDGECIIPRSLDAIISFCNSHLMLSPLNKLAIIGCHTRQSCFLYPLPPSSDVEDIRPADGQYELFSCVKNAVHTNVKNLILQSSQDEIYTESLIAGAM
;
A
#
# COMPACT_ATOMS: atom_id res chain seq x y z
N MET A 1 33.78 25.51 9.75
CA MET A 1 33.68 24.03 9.80
C MET A 1 32.26 23.71 10.25
N THR A 2 31.31 23.86 9.32
CA THR A 2 29.89 23.58 9.54
C THR A 2 29.61 22.25 8.84
N ASP A 3 29.34 21.23 9.65
CA ASP A 3 28.99 19.88 9.21
C ASP A 3 27.60 19.96 8.55
N SER A 4 27.55 20.26 7.25
CA SER A 4 26.36 20.09 6.42
C SER A 4 26.18 18.60 6.17
N ARG A 5 25.76 17.87 7.19
CA ARG A 5 25.26 16.50 6.98
C ARG A 5 23.97 16.64 6.22
N ASP A 6 24.00 16.11 5.02
CA ASP A 6 22.88 15.96 4.11
C ASP A 6 21.61 15.59 4.90
N GLU A 7 20.57 16.44 4.84
CA GLU A 7 19.23 15.99 5.16
C GLU A 7 18.80 15.02 4.06
N ASP A 8 19.32 13.80 4.11
CA ASP A 8 19.05 12.78 3.10
C ASP A 8 17.81 11.99 3.52
N GLY A 9 16.81 11.95 2.64
CA GLY A 9 15.55 11.25 2.87
C GLY A 9 15.68 9.76 2.57
N SER A 10 15.03 8.91 3.36
CA SER A 10 15.02 7.46 3.12
C SER A 10 13.77 7.02 2.34
N LEU A 11 13.96 6.13 1.35
CA LEU A 11 12.87 5.49 0.62
C LEU A 11 12.59 4.10 1.21
N VAL A 12 11.31 3.82 1.51
CA VAL A 12 10.83 2.47 1.82
C VAL A 12 9.90 2.01 0.70
N VAL A 13 10.15 0.82 0.18
CA VAL A 13 9.29 0.14 -0.78
C VAL A 13 8.70 -1.10 -0.12
N VAL A 14 7.37 -1.17 -0.03
CA VAL A 14 6.65 -2.33 0.51
C VAL A 14 5.99 -3.08 -0.63
N VAL A 15 6.32 -4.36 -0.76
CA VAL A 15 5.69 -5.26 -1.74
C VAL A 15 4.74 -6.19 -0.99
N ILE A 16 3.47 -6.17 -1.37
CA ILE A 16 2.40 -6.95 -0.72
C ILE A 16 1.91 -8.01 -1.70
N ASP A 17 2.03 -9.28 -1.34
CA ASP A 17 1.39 -10.36 -2.08
C ASP A 17 -0.09 -10.47 -1.69
N LEU A 18 -0.98 -10.23 -2.66
CA LEU A 18 -2.43 -10.19 -2.51
C LEU A 18 -3.10 -11.42 -3.11
N ASN A 19 -2.36 -12.49 -3.36
CA ASN A 19 -2.93 -13.73 -3.84
C ASN A 19 -3.88 -14.35 -2.79
N PRO A 20 -5.13 -14.65 -3.17
CA PRO A 20 -6.08 -15.24 -2.24
C PRO A 20 -5.65 -16.68 -1.95
N SER A 21 -5.13 -16.92 -0.74
CA SER A 21 -4.95 -18.31 -0.31
C SER A 21 -6.33 -18.93 -0.05
N PRO A 22 -6.53 -20.22 -0.37
CA PRO A 22 -7.76 -20.94 -0.04
C PRO A 22 -8.10 -20.92 1.46
N GLN A 23 -7.10 -20.74 2.32
CA GLN A 23 -7.26 -20.63 3.78
C GLN A 23 -7.85 -19.26 4.18
N MET A 24 -7.36 -18.18 3.56
CA MET A 24 -7.87 -16.82 3.81
C MET A 24 -9.34 -16.63 3.40
N ILE A 25 -9.81 -17.36 2.39
CA ILE A 25 -11.23 -17.36 1.99
C ILE A 25 -12.08 -18.20 2.96
N LYS A 26 -11.55 -19.33 3.44
CA LYS A 26 -12.29 -20.30 4.27
C LYS A 26 -12.47 -19.86 5.71
N ASP A 27 -11.50 -19.17 6.29
CA ASP A 27 -11.50 -18.91 7.72
C ASP A 27 -12.43 -17.76 8.12
N GLY A 28 -12.97 -16.98 7.17
CA GLY A 28 -13.87 -15.86 7.44
C GLY A 28 -13.26 -14.75 8.30
N GLU A 29 -11.99 -14.90 8.70
CA GLU A 29 -11.24 -13.93 9.47
C GLU A 29 -10.73 -12.82 8.56
N CYS A 30 -10.96 -11.59 8.99
CA CYS A 30 -10.56 -10.35 8.32
C CYS A 30 -9.02 -10.13 8.41
N ILE A 31 -8.22 -11.13 8.04
CA ILE A 31 -6.75 -11.13 8.20
C ILE A 31 -6.13 -10.10 7.25
N ILE A 32 -6.64 -9.97 6.03
CA ILE A 32 -6.11 -8.99 5.04
C ILE A 32 -6.29 -7.56 5.52
N PRO A 33 -7.50 -7.07 5.86
CA PRO A 33 -7.65 -5.68 6.31
C PRO A 33 -6.83 -5.36 7.56
N ARG A 34 -6.76 -6.28 8.53
CA ARG A 34 -5.91 -6.10 9.73
C ARG A 34 -4.42 -6.01 9.39
N SER A 35 -3.95 -6.87 8.50
CA SER A 35 -2.54 -6.87 8.07
C SER A 35 -2.21 -5.59 7.28
N LEU A 36 -3.13 -5.13 6.43
CA LEU A 36 -2.99 -3.87 5.70
C LEU A 36 -2.92 -2.68 6.67
N ASP A 37 -3.78 -2.62 7.68
CA ASP A 37 -3.76 -1.54 8.66
C ASP A 37 -2.43 -1.50 9.43
N ALA A 38 -1.88 -2.66 9.81
CA ALA A 38 -0.57 -2.75 10.45
C ALA A 38 0.57 -2.29 9.52
N ILE A 39 0.55 -2.69 8.25
CA ILE A 39 1.52 -2.24 7.23
C ILE A 39 1.42 -0.72 7.04
N ILE A 40 0.21 -0.17 6.94
CA ILE A 40 -0.03 1.26 6.80
C ILE A 40 0.49 2.02 8.02
N SER A 41 0.27 1.50 9.24
CA SER A 41 0.83 2.09 10.46
C SER A 41 2.36 2.14 10.42
N PHE A 42 3.02 1.05 10.02
CA PHE A 42 4.47 1.03 9.82
C PHE A 42 4.94 2.07 8.79
N CYS A 43 4.26 2.15 7.64
CA CYS A 43 4.58 3.12 6.60
C CYS A 43 4.42 4.56 7.07
N ASN A 44 3.35 4.86 7.82
CA ASN A 44 3.13 6.17 8.41
C ASN A 44 4.20 6.51 9.44
N SER A 45 4.64 5.54 10.27
CA SER A 45 5.76 5.75 11.18
C SER A 45 7.05 6.08 10.44
N HIS A 46 7.34 5.44 9.31
CA HIS A 46 8.48 5.79 8.45
C HIS A 46 8.38 7.24 7.94
N LEU A 47 7.22 7.65 7.45
CA LEU A 47 6.99 9.02 6.99
C LEU A 47 7.06 10.07 8.13
N MET A 48 6.72 9.68 9.36
CA MET A 48 6.86 10.56 10.53
C MET A 48 8.32 10.84 10.93
N LEU A 49 9.27 9.95 10.58
CA LEU A 49 10.67 10.11 10.98
C LEU A 49 11.35 11.31 10.29
N SER A 50 10.96 11.61 9.06
CA SER A 50 11.49 12.75 8.30
C SER A 50 10.53 13.16 7.19
N PRO A 51 10.30 14.47 6.97
CA PRO A 51 9.49 14.95 5.84
C PRO A 51 10.13 14.65 4.47
N LEU A 52 11.41 14.27 4.44
CA LEU A 52 12.12 13.87 3.22
C LEU A 52 11.99 12.37 2.93
N ASN A 53 11.46 11.59 3.87
CA ASN A 53 11.22 10.17 3.66
C ASN A 53 10.15 9.95 2.59
N LYS A 54 10.40 8.96 1.74
CA LYS A 54 9.54 8.57 0.63
C LYS A 54 9.01 7.16 0.85
N LEU A 55 7.85 6.90 0.27
CA LEU A 55 7.15 5.63 0.39
C LEU A 55 6.64 5.19 -0.99
N ALA A 56 6.82 3.92 -1.31
CA ALA A 56 6.10 3.24 -2.37
C ALA A 56 5.52 1.93 -1.82
N ILE A 57 4.28 1.62 -2.21
CA ILE A 57 3.60 0.38 -1.85
C ILE A 57 3.11 -0.26 -3.15
N ILE A 58 3.55 -1.49 -3.41
CA ILE A 58 3.25 -2.26 -4.61
C ILE A 58 2.45 -3.49 -4.22
N GLY A 59 1.31 -3.69 -4.87
CA GLY A 59 0.48 -4.88 -4.72
C GLY A 59 0.78 -5.86 -5.84
N CYS A 60 1.06 -7.10 -5.48
CA CYS A 60 1.25 -8.20 -6.41
C CYS A 60 0.04 -9.11 -6.36
N HIS A 61 -0.48 -9.46 -7.52
CA HIS A 61 -1.49 -10.48 -7.68
C HIS A 61 -1.17 -11.30 -8.92
N THR A 62 -1.80 -12.46 -9.05
CA THR A 62 -1.52 -13.44 -10.12
C THR A 62 -1.38 -12.83 -11.51
N ARG A 63 -2.19 -11.82 -11.83
CA ARG A 63 -2.28 -11.24 -13.18
C ARG A 63 -1.58 -9.90 -13.36
N GLN A 64 -1.25 -9.22 -12.27
CA GLN A 64 -0.62 -7.90 -12.33
C GLN A 64 0.10 -7.53 -11.04
N SER A 65 1.12 -6.69 -11.19
CA SER A 65 1.76 -5.95 -10.11
C SER A 65 1.59 -4.47 -10.37
N CYS A 66 1.10 -3.72 -9.39
CA CYS A 66 0.78 -2.31 -9.56
C CYS A 66 1.06 -1.49 -8.29
N PHE A 67 1.27 -0.19 -8.48
CA PHE A 67 1.38 0.75 -7.36
C PHE A 67 0.02 0.88 -6.66
N LEU A 68 0.00 0.53 -5.38
CA LEU A 68 -1.07 0.89 -4.46
C LEU A 68 -0.89 2.33 -3.97
N TYR A 69 0.37 2.76 -3.85
CA TYR A 69 0.84 4.12 -3.59
C TYR A 69 2.27 4.29 -4.15
N PRO A 70 2.70 5.44 -4.69
CA PRO A 70 1.92 6.67 -4.88
C PRO A 70 0.83 6.50 -5.94
N LEU A 71 -0.19 7.35 -5.86
CA LEU A 71 -1.22 7.43 -6.88
C LEU A 71 -0.67 8.10 -8.15
N PRO A 72 -1.11 7.67 -9.35
CA PRO A 72 -0.79 8.37 -10.60
C PRO A 72 -1.14 9.87 -10.52
N PRO A 73 -0.40 10.76 -11.19
CA PRO A 73 -0.64 12.21 -11.13
C PRO A 73 -2.01 12.64 -11.68
N SER A 74 -2.69 11.78 -12.44
CA SER A 74 -4.06 11.98 -12.94
C SER A 74 -5.16 11.44 -12.01
N SER A 75 -4.77 10.87 -10.86
CA SER A 75 -5.74 10.43 -9.86
C SER A 75 -6.15 11.68 -9.11
N ASP A 76 -7.36 12.18 -9.38
CA ASP A 76 -7.96 13.19 -8.54
C ASP A 76 -8.02 12.60 -7.13
N VAL A 77 -7.06 12.99 -6.29
CA VAL A 77 -7.20 12.88 -4.85
C VAL A 77 -8.29 13.90 -4.57
N GLU A 78 -9.56 13.47 -4.71
CA GLU A 78 -10.70 14.26 -4.25
C GLU A 78 -10.30 14.81 -2.89
N ASP A 79 -10.52 16.11 -2.66
CA ASP A 79 -10.18 16.83 -1.44
C ASP A 79 -10.71 16.05 -0.21
N ILE A 80 -9.95 15.06 0.27
CA ILE A 80 -10.24 14.29 1.47
C ILE A 80 -9.85 15.24 2.59
N ARG A 81 -10.74 16.18 2.89
CA ARG A 81 -10.66 16.98 4.11
C ARG A 81 -10.72 15.99 5.27
N PRO A 82 -9.66 15.85 6.08
CA PRO A 82 -9.66 14.88 7.17
C PRO A 82 -10.75 15.26 8.16
N ALA A 83 -11.64 14.32 8.49
CA ALA A 83 -12.73 14.57 9.43
C ALA A 83 -12.22 14.85 10.88
N ASP A 84 -10.99 14.42 11.22
CA ASP A 84 -10.52 14.32 12.61
C ASP A 84 -9.11 14.89 12.87
N GLY A 85 -8.63 15.85 12.08
CA GLY A 85 -7.28 16.43 12.27
C GLY A 85 -6.12 15.45 12.00
N GLN A 86 -6.42 14.32 11.35
CA GLN A 86 -5.41 13.37 10.88
C GLN A 86 -4.57 14.01 9.77
N TYR A 87 -3.27 13.71 9.77
CA TYR A 87 -2.36 14.19 8.72
C TYR A 87 -2.84 13.72 7.34
N GLU A 88 -3.04 14.67 6.42
CA GLU A 88 -3.64 14.43 5.10
C GLU A 88 -2.92 13.32 4.33
N LEU A 89 -1.58 13.30 4.41
CA LEU A 89 -0.77 12.28 3.76
C LEU A 89 -1.10 10.87 4.26
N PHE A 90 -1.31 10.67 5.57
CA PHE A 90 -1.61 9.35 6.13
C PHE A 90 -3.01 8.87 5.73
N SER A 91 -3.97 9.80 5.68
CA SER A 91 -5.31 9.50 5.18
C SER A 91 -5.28 9.14 3.70
N CYS A 92 -4.48 9.87 2.90
CA CYS A 92 -4.25 9.58 1.49
C CYS A 92 -3.64 8.20 1.29
N VAL A 93 -2.53 7.88 1.97
CA VAL A 93 -1.87 6.55 1.89
C VAL A 93 -2.84 5.44 2.25
N LYS A 94 -3.57 5.57 3.36
CA LYS A 94 -4.54 4.58 3.81
C LYS A 94 -5.64 4.37 2.77
N ASN A 95 -6.27 5.45 2.31
CA ASN A 95 -7.39 5.36 1.37
C ASN A 95 -6.94 4.82 0.01
N ALA A 96 -5.77 5.24 -0.48
CA ALA A 96 -5.16 4.74 -1.71
C ALA A 96 -4.94 3.22 -1.64
N VAL A 97 -4.28 2.74 -0.58
CA VAL A 97 -3.99 1.31 -0.40
C VAL A 97 -5.26 0.49 -0.31
N HIS A 98 -6.21 0.85 0.58
CA HIS A 98 -7.46 0.11 0.74
C HIS A 98 -8.28 0.07 -0.56
N THR A 99 -8.36 1.20 -1.28
CA THR A 99 -9.10 1.28 -2.56
C THR A 99 -8.47 0.43 -3.64
N ASN A 100 -7.15 0.55 -3.82
CA ASN A 100 -6.44 -0.17 -4.87
C ASN A 100 -6.37 -1.69 -4.60
N VAL A 101 -6.20 -2.11 -3.35
CA VAL A 101 -6.28 -3.52 -2.98
C VAL A 101 -7.68 -4.08 -3.25
N LYS A 102 -8.72 -3.35 -2.85
CA LYS A 102 -10.11 -3.77 -3.12
C LYS A 102 -10.37 -3.90 -4.62
N ASN A 103 -9.93 -2.94 -5.43
CA ASN A 103 -10.08 -3.00 -6.88
C ASN A 103 -9.34 -4.20 -7.49
N LEU A 104 -8.12 -4.45 -7.04
CA LEU A 104 -7.27 -5.52 -7.55
C LEU A 104 -7.79 -6.92 -7.16
N ILE A 105 -8.37 -7.08 -5.97
CA ILE A 105 -9.05 -8.32 -5.55
C ILE A 105 -10.38 -8.49 -6.30
N LEU A 106 -11.22 -7.45 -6.40
CA LEU A 106 -12.54 -7.56 -7.04
C LEU A 106 -12.48 -7.77 -8.56
N GLN A 107 -11.39 -7.36 -9.22
CA GLN A 107 -11.16 -7.63 -10.65
C GLN A 107 -10.79 -9.10 -10.94
N SER A 108 -10.53 -9.91 -9.91
CA SER A 108 -10.23 -11.34 -10.08
C SER A 108 -11.51 -12.17 -10.21
N SER A 109 -11.61 -12.97 -11.27
CA SER A 109 -12.72 -13.92 -11.47
C SER A 109 -12.66 -14.99 -10.38
N GLN A 110 -13.80 -15.30 -9.73
CA GLN A 110 -13.88 -16.23 -8.60
C GLN A 110 -13.43 -17.69 -8.90
N ASP A 111 -13.24 -18.05 -10.17
CA ASP A 111 -13.05 -19.44 -10.60
C ASP A 111 -11.59 -19.90 -10.74
N GLU A 112 -10.60 -19.02 -10.60
CA GLU A 112 -9.19 -19.38 -10.82
C GLU A 112 -8.36 -19.21 -9.54
N ILE A 113 -8.20 -20.31 -8.78
CA ILE A 113 -7.23 -20.38 -7.68
C ILE A 113 -5.84 -20.52 -8.30
N TYR A 114 -5.12 -19.42 -8.38
CA TYR A 114 -3.72 -19.44 -8.81
C TYR A 114 -2.79 -19.43 -7.60
N THR A 115 -1.78 -20.29 -7.65
CA THR A 115 -0.74 -20.38 -6.62
C THR A 115 0.45 -19.47 -6.88
N GLU A 116 0.50 -18.79 -8.02
CA GLU A 116 1.63 -17.98 -8.46
C GLU A 116 1.33 -16.48 -8.35
N SER A 117 2.29 -15.71 -7.85
CA SER A 117 2.23 -14.25 -7.75
C SER A 117 3.22 -13.62 -8.72
N LEU A 118 2.85 -12.51 -9.37
CA LEU A 118 3.74 -11.73 -10.25
C LEU A 118 4.74 -10.87 -9.47
N ILE A 119 5.31 -11.43 -8.41
CA ILE A 119 6.28 -10.75 -7.54
C ILE A 119 7.51 -10.28 -8.31
N ALA A 120 7.90 -11.00 -9.37
CA ALA A 120 9.00 -10.61 -10.25
C ALA A 120 8.77 -9.25 -10.94
N GLY A 121 7.51 -8.83 -11.14
CA GLY A 121 7.19 -7.51 -11.69
C GLY A 121 7.24 -6.37 -10.67
N ALA A 122 7.40 -6.68 -9.38
CA ALA A 122 7.45 -5.71 -8.30
C ALA A 122 8.85 -5.54 -7.68
N MET A 123 9.82 -6.38 -8.07
CA MET A 123 11.21 -6.37 -7.60
C MET A 123 12.14 -5.61 -8.53
#